data_AF-A0A6M3MAX7-F1
#
_entry.id   AF-A0A6M3MAX7-F1
#
_cell.length_a   1.000
_cell.length_b   1.000
_cell.length_c   1.000
_cell.angle_alpha   90.00
_cell.angle_beta   90.00
_cell.angle_gamma   90.00
#
_symmetry.space_group_name_H-M   'P 1'
#
loop_
_entity.id
_entity.type
_entity.pdbx_description
1 polymer ?
#
loop_
_entity_poly.entity_id
_entity_poly.type
_entity_poly.pdbx_seq_one_letter_code
_entity_poly.pdbx_strand_id
1 'polypeptide(L)'
;MSKQLFSKAQIERHFKILKAKRESTLKAAIEKVKAQARQDTWCSTHANCFRWLESESDNHIRKKFERFLEWRRFGAVCFTELILSNKKRPDLVICLNNGEVLVEEIVGSETEASLIAKDKSYPFPIKIIRC
;
A
#
# COMPACT_ATOMS: atom_id res chain seq x y z
N MET A 1 -15.58 -40.12 11.65
CA MET A 1 -14.42 -39.47 11.03
C MET A 1 -13.54 -38.88 12.13
N SER A 2 -12.36 -39.46 12.37
CA SER A 2 -11.42 -38.98 13.39
C SER A 2 -10.78 -37.66 12.95
N LYS A 3 -10.88 -36.60 13.77
CA LYS A 3 -10.12 -35.36 13.53
C LYS A 3 -8.66 -35.63 13.88
N GLN A 4 -7.79 -35.62 12.87
CA GLN A 4 -6.35 -35.73 13.07
C GLN A 4 -5.88 -34.50 13.87
N LEU A 5 -5.51 -34.70 15.13
CA LEU A 5 -4.96 -33.65 15.98
C LEU A 5 -3.47 -33.48 15.64
N PHE A 6 -3.12 -32.31 15.11
CA PHE A 6 -1.73 -31.95 14.87
C PHE A 6 -0.98 -31.80 16.20
N SER A 7 0.26 -32.26 16.24
CA SER A 7 1.15 -32.00 17.38
C SER A 7 1.53 -30.52 17.43
N LYS A 8 1.88 -30.02 18.63
CA LYS A 8 2.37 -28.64 18.82
C LYS A 8 3.51 -28.29 17.86
N ALA A 9 4.45 -29.23 17.64
CA ALA A 9 5.57 -29.04 16.72
C ALA A 9 5.13 -28.91 15.25
N GLN A 10 4.09 -29.65 14.82
CA GLN A 10 3.52 -29.52 13.47
C GLN A 10 2.85 -28.16 13.28
N ILE A 11 2.12 -27.69 14.29
CA ILE A 11 1.47 -26.37 14.29
C ILE A 11 2.52 -25.25 14.21
N GLU A 12 3.55 -25.28 15.05
CA GLU A 12 4.64 -24.29 15.04
C GLU A 12 5.40 -24.25 13.72
N ARG A 13 5.71 -25.42 13.14
CA ARG A 13 6.33 -25.52 11.82
C ARG A 13 5.45 -24.89 10.75
N HIS A 14 4.15 -25.18 10.78
CA HIS A 14 3.20 -24.60 9.83
C HIS A 14 3.15 -23.07 9.94
N PHE A 15 3.07 -22.53 11.16
CA PHE A 15 3.12 -21.08 11.38
C PHE A 15 4.41 -20.44 10.86
N LYS A 16 5.57 -21.07 11.09
CA LYS A 16 6.86 -20.59 10.54
C LYS A 16 6.84 -20.52 9.02
N ILE A 17 6.31 -21.55 8.35
CA ILE A 17 6.21 -21.59 6.88
C ILE A 17 5.28 -20.48 6.37
N LEU A 18 4.10 -20.32 6.98
CA LEU A 18 3.15 -19.27 6.60
C LEU A 18 3.74 -17.87 6.80
N LYS A 19 4.43 -17.64 7.92
CA LYS A 19 5.11 -16.38 8.20
C LYS A 19 6.19 -16.08 7.16
N ALA A 20 7.07 -17.04 6.87
CA ALA A 20 8.13 -16.86 5.87
C ALA A 20 7.57 -16.58 4.47
N LYS A 21 6.50 -17.28 4.07
CA LYS A 21 5.81 -17.03 2.81
C LYS A 21 5.26 -15.60 2.75
N ARG A 22 4.60 -15.15 3.81
CA ARG A 22 4.05 -13.79 3.94
C ARG A 22 5.14 -12.71 3.87
N GLU A 23 6.25 -12.91 4.57
CA GLU A 23 7.39 -11.98 4.53
C GLU A 23 8.00 -11.91 3.13
N SER A 24 8.11 -13.06 2.45
CA SER A 24 8.62 -13.12 1.08
C SER A 24 7.71 -12.39 0.08
N THR A 25 6.40 -12.59 0.15
CA THR A 25 5.45 -11.92 -0.76
C THR A 25 5.38 -10.42 -0.50
N LEU A 26 5.36 -10.00 0.77
CA LEU A 26 5.39 -8.58 1.12
C LEU A 26 6.70 -7.90 0.66
N LYS A 27 7.84 -8.58 0.83
CA LYS A 27 9.12 -8.09 0.30
C LYS A 27 9.09 -7.92 -1.22
N ALA A 28 8.50 -8.88 -1.94
CA ALA A 28 8.34 -8.76 -3.39
C ALA A 28 7.47 -7.54 -3.79
N ALA A 29 6.39 -7.26 -3.06
CA ALA A 29 5.58 -6.05 -3.29
C ALA A 29 6.38 -4.76 -3.05
N ILE A 30 7.16 -4.70 -1.95
CA ILE A 30 8.00 -3.54 -1.63
C ILE A 30 9.06 -3.31 -2.71
N GLU A 31 9.70 -4.36 -3.22
CA GLU A 31 10.69 -4.23 -4.30
C GLU A 31 10.04 -3.78 -5.62
N LYS A 32 8.79 -4.19 -5.93
CA LYS A 32 8.03 -3.65 -7.07
C LYS A 32 7.83 -2.13 -6.90
N VAL A 33 7.44 -1.67 -5.72
CA VAL A 33 7.27 -0.23 -5.46
C VAL A 33 8.60 0.52 -5.58
N LYS A 34 9.68 -0.03 -5.00
CA LYS A 34 11.02 0.56 -5.09
C LYS A 34 11.48 0.73 -6.54
N ALA A 35 11.24 -0.25 -7.40
CA ALA A 35 11.57 -0.18 -8.82
C ALA A 35 10.80 0.94 -9.57
N GLN A 36 9.64 1.34 -9.05
CA GLN A 36 8.81 2.41 -9.61
C GLN A 36 8.98 3.75 -8.88
N ALA A 37 9.73 3.79 -7.77
CA ALA A 37 9.98 5.00 -7.02
C ALA A 37 11.04 5.87 -7.70
N ARG A 38 10.90 7.19 -7.59
CA ARG A 38 11.95 8.11 -8.01
C ARG A 38 13.16 7.94 -7.07
N GLN A 39 14.33 7.69 -7.63
CA GLN A 39 15.51 7.18 -6.90
C GLN A 39 15.94 8.07 -5.71
N ASP A 40 15.88 9.39 -5.86
CA ASP A 40 16.24 10.38 -4.83
C ASP A 40 15.16 10.56 -3.73
N THR A 41 13.98 9.98 -3.92
CA THR A 41 12.86 10.08 -2.96
C THR A 41 12.59 8.78 -2.21
N TRP A 42 13.19 7.68 -2.67
CA TRP A 42 13.08 6.39 -2.01
C TRP A 42 13.89 6.39 -0.72
N CYS A 43 13.21 6.07 0.38
CA CYS A 43 13.86 5.75 1.64
C CYS A 43 13.05 4.66 2.33
N SER A 44 13.71 3.61 2.84
CA SER A 44 13.03 2.53 3.56
C SER A 44 12.34 3.03 4.83
N THR A 45 12.79 4.16 5.40
CA THR A 45 12.15 4.79 6.56
C THR A 45 10.81 5.43 6.21
N HIS A 46 10.51 5.70 4.93
CA HIS A 46 9.20 6.22 4.52
C HIS A 46 8.10 5.15 4.58
N ALA A 47 8.46 3.87 4.70
CA ALA A 47 7.49 2.80 4.87
C ALA A 47 6.71 3.01 6.18
N ASN A 48 5.39 3.09 6.06
CA ASN A 48 4.44 3.31 7.16
C ASN A 48 4.58 4.65 7.88
N CYS A 49 5.24 5.63 7.27
CA CYS A 49 5.16 7.02 7.71
C CYS A 49 3.95 7.69 7.05
N PHE A 50 3.17 8.41 7.84
CA PHE A 50 2.12 9.28 7.32
C PHE A 50 2.72 10.64 6.95
N ARG A 51 2.41 11.11 5.74
CA ARG A 51 2.85 12.39 5.18
C ARG A 51 1.66 13.03 4.47
N TRP A 52 1.68 14.35 4.44
CA TRP A 52 0.69 15.21 3.80
C TRP A 52 1.38 16.52 3.42
N LEU A 53 0.75 17.30 2.56
CA LEU A 53 1.26 18.60 2.11
C LEU A 53 0.45 19.73 2.69
N GLU A 54 1.10 20.83 3.05
CA GLU A 54 0.45 22.04 3.59
C GLU A 54 -0.64 22.62 2.67
N SER A 55 -0.60 22.32 1.38
CA SER A 55 -1.61 22.75 0.40
C SER A 55 -2.89 21.92 0.39
N GLU A 56 -2.94 20.79 1.10
CA GLU A 56 -4.13 19.93 1.15
C GLU A 56 -5.20 20.47 2.10
N SER A 57 -6.47 20.19 1.82
CA SER A 57 -7.56 20.53 2.73
C SER A 57 -7.64 19.56 3.91
N ASP A 58 -8.15 20.02 5.06
CA ASP A 58 -8.34 19.19 6.25
C ASP A 58 -9.14 17.91 5.97
N ASN A 59 -10.18 18.00 5.12
CA ASN A 59 -10.99 16.84 4.75
C ASN A 59 -10.17 15.80 3.97
N HIS A 60 -9.31 16.26 3.05
CA HIS A 60 -8.40 15.39 2.29
C HIS A 60 -7.40 14.70 3.21
N ILE A 61 -6.74 15.47 4.09
CA ILE A 61 -5.74 14.97 5.05
C ILE A 61 -6.37 13.94 5.98
N ARG A 62 -7.56 14.24 6.54
CA ARG A 62 -8.28 13.33 7.42
C ARG A 62 -8.63 12.04 6.70
N LYS A 63 -9.18 12.11 5.48
CA LYS A 63 -9.53 10.92 4.70
C LYS A 63 -8.28 10.07 4.39
N LYS A 64 -7.15 10.71 4.09
CA LYS A 64 -5.86 10.06 3.86
C LYS A 64 -5.38 9.31 5.08
N PHE A 65 -5.47 9.95 6.24
CA PHE A 65 -5.10 9.33 7.50
C PHE A 65 -5.99 8.14 7.86
N GLU A 66 -7.31 8.26 7.66
CA GLU A 66 -8.27 7.15 7.87
C GLU A 66 -7.94 5.93 6.99
N ARG A 67 -7.73 6.14 5.69
CA ARG A 67 -7.34 5.07 4.75
C ARG A 67 -5.99 4.46 5.12
N PHE A 68 -5.01 5.28 5.49
CA PHE A 68 -3.71 4.83 5.96
C PHE A 68 -3.86 3.88 7.16
N LEU A 69 -4.61 4.28 8.20
CA LEU A 69 -4.83 3.45 9.39
C LEU A 69 -5.55 2.14 9.07
N GLU A 70 -6.56 2.18 8.18
CA GLU A 70 -7.30 0.99 7.76
C GLU A 70 -6.36 -0.06 7.12
N TRP A 71 -5.51 0.34 6.18
CA TRP A 71 -4.55 -0.57 5.56
C TRP A 71 -3.50 -1.09 6.54
N ARG A 72 -3.04 -0.23 7.45
CA ARG A 72 -2.12 -0.63 8.51
C ARG A 72 -2.73 -1.67 9.44
N ARG A 73 -4.03 -1.57 9.75
CA ARG A 73 -4.76 -2.57 10.54
C ARG A 73 -4.81 -3.95 9.86
N PHE A 74 -4.86 -3.99 8.53
CA PHE A 74 -4.74 -5.23 7.75
C PHE A 74 -3.30 -5.73 7.58
N GLY A 75 -2.33 -5.06 8.20
CA GLY A 75 -0.92 -5.41 8.15
C GLY A 75 -0.29 -5.18 6.78
N ALA A 76 -0.83 -4.25 5.98
CA ALA A 76 -0.20 -3.79 4.74
C ALA A 76 0.95 -2.83 5.06
N VAL A 77 1.89 -2.70 4.12
CA VAL A 77 2.89 -1.64 4.16
C VAL A 77 2.42 -0.50 3.27
N CYS A 78 2.40 0.72 3.80
CA CYS A 78 1.90 1.88 3.08
C CYS A 78 3.02 2.90 2.87
N PHE A 79 3.07 3.52 1.70
CA PHE A 79 3.89 4.70 1.43
C PHE A 79 2.95 5.85 1.09
N THR A 80 2.93 6.89 1.92
CA THR A 80 2.14 8.10 1.66
C THR A 80 2.97 9.09 0.86
N GLU A 81 2.37 9.80 -0.10
CA GLU A 81 3.04 10.84 -0.91
C GLU A 81 4.36 10.38 -1.58
N LEU A 82 4.45 9.10 -1.98
CA LEU A 82 5.66 8.59 -2.63
C LEU A 82 5.77 9.17 -4.04
N ILE A 83 6.90 9.77 -4.39
CA ILE A 83 7.11 10.24 -5.75
C ILE A 83 7.58 9.07 -6.62
N LEU A 84 6.84 8.78 -7.67
CA LEU A 84 7.14 7.73 -8.64
C LEU A 84 8.07 8.23 -9.74
N SER A 85 8.69 7.30 -10.48
CA SER A 85 9.63 7.57 -11.58
C SER A 85 9.01 8.41 -12.70
N ASN A 86 7.70 8.27 -12.92
CA ASN A 86 6.90 9.08 -13.85
C ASN A 86 6.51 10.47 -13.29
N LYS A 87 7.09 10.89 -12.16
CA LYS A 87 6.82 12.14 -11.43
C LYS A 87 5.41 12.27 -10.84
N LYS A 88 4.59 11.22 -10.91
CA LYS A 88 3.31 11.19 -10.19
C LYS A 88 3.57 10.93 -8.71
N ARG A 89 2.65 11.42 -7.87
CA ARG A 89 2.71 11.31 -6.42
C ARG A 89 1.33 10.92 -5.93
N PRO A 90 1.04 9.61 -5.84
CA PRO A 90 -0.22 9.17 -5.27
C PRO A 90 -0.30 9.45 -3.78
N ASP A 91 -1.52 9.58 -3.27
CA ASP A 91 -1.78 9.79 -1.84
C ASP A 91 -1.30 8.58 -1.02
N LEU A 92 -1.59 7.36 -1.49
CA LEU A 92 -1.10 6.13 -0.90
C LEU A 92 -0.64 5.11 -1.97
N VAL A 93 0.50 4.48 -1.72
CA VAL A 93 0.90 3.21 -2.35
C VAL A 93 0.86 2.11 -1.29
N ILE A 94 0.08 1.06 -1.52
CA ILE A 94 -0.16 -0.01 -0.55
C ILE A 94 0.42 -1.33 -1.06
N CYS A 95 1.31 -1.92 -0.27
CA CYS A 95 1.88 -3.25 -0.48
C CYS A 95 1.13 -4.28 0.36
N LEU A 96 0.49 -5.23 -0.31
CA LEU A 96 -0.30 -6.27 0.33
C LEU A 96 0.53 -7.52 0.64
N ASN A 97 0.08 -8.27 1.64
CA ASN A 97 0.73 -9.49 2.11
C ASN A 97 0.67 -10.65 1.10
N ASN A 98 -0.11 -10.53 0.02
CA ASN A 98 -0.16 -11.48 -1.09
C ASN A 98 0.84 -11.14 -2.23
N GLY A 99 1.60 -10.04 -2.12
CA GLY A 99 2.55 -9.59 -3.14
C GLY A 99 1.98 -8.64 -4.19
N GLU A 100 0.72 -8.24 -4.03
CA GLU A 100 0.07 -7.20 -4.83
C GLU A 100 0.42 -5.80 -4.32
N VAL A 101 0.33 -4.84 -5.24
CA VAL A 101 0.51 -3.42 -4.97
C VAL A 101 -0.69 -2.70 -5.56
N LEU A 102 -1.26 -1.75 -4.82
CA LEU A 102 -2.30 -0.86 -5.32
C LEU A 102 -1.99 0.59 -4.93
N VAL A 103 -2.63 1.51 -5.63
CA VAL A 103 -2.62 2.94 -5.35
C VAL A 103 -4.00 3.35 -4.87
N GLU A 104 -4.07 4.18 -3.83
CA GLU A 104 -5.30 4.90 -3.50
C GLU A 104 -5.09 6.39 -3.73
N GLU A 105 -6.08 6.99 -4.39
CA GLU A 105 -6.12 8.43 -4.64
C GLU A 105 -7.38 9.03 -4.08
N ILE A 106 -7.20 10.06 -3.25
CA ILE A 106 -8.27 10.74 -2.55
C ILE A 106 -8.64 11.97 -3.36
N VAL A 107 -9.92 12.08 -3.69
CA VAL A 107 -10.40 13.15 -4.56
C VAL A 107 -11.65 13.78 -3.96
N GLY A 108 -11.66 15.11 -3.89
CA GLY A 108 -12.84 15.87 -3.48
C GLY A 108 -13.76 16.13 -4.68
N SER A 109 -13.36 17.06 -5.54
CA SER A 109 -14.20 17.59 -6.62
C SER A 109 -13.69 17.28 -8.02
N GLU A 110 -12.82 16.28 -8.19
CA GLU A 110 -12.26 15.94 -9.50
C GLU A 110 -13.32 15.37 -10.47
N THR A 111 -13.19 15.79 -11.74
CA THR A 111 -14.03 15.36 -12.86
C THR A 111 -13.69 13.95 -13.32
N GLU A 112 -14.64 13.25 -13.94
CA GLU A 112 -14.45 11.88 -14.44
C GLU A 112 -13.27 11.75 -15.43
N ALA A 113 -13.09 12.76 -16.30
CA ALA A 113 -11.96 12.81 -17.23
C ALA A 113 -10.60 12.87 -16.51
N SER A 114 -10.51 13.59 -15.38
CA SER A 114 -9.30 13.61 -14.54
C SER A 114 -8.99 12.23 -13.96
N LEU A 115 -10.02 11.51 -13.50
CA LEU A 115 -9.88 10.19 -12.90
C LEU A 115 -9.41 9.14 -13.91
N ILE A 116 -9.98 9.15 -15.12
CA ILE A 116 -9.55 8.26 -16.22
C ILE A 116 -8.08 8.53 -16.61
N ALA A 117 -7.66 9.80 -16.63
CA ALA A 117 -6.27 10.15 -16.93
C ALA A 117 -5.30 9.68 -15.83
N LYS A 118 -5.71 9.74 -14.56
CA LYS A 118 -4.91 9.23 -13.43
C LYS A 118 -4.74 7.71 -13.49
N ASP A 119 -5.82 6.97 -13.79
CA ASP A 119 -5.81 5.51 -13.90
C ASP A 119 -4.75 5.00 -14.89
N LYS A 120 -4.65 5.63 -16.07
CA LYS A 120 -3.66 5.27 -17.09
C LYS A 120 -2.22 5.67 -16.74
N SER A 121 -2.03 6.51 -15.73
CA SER A 121 -0.71 7.08 -15.43
C SER A 121 0.06 6.32 -14.38
N TYR A 122 -0.61 5.57 -13.50
CA TYR A 122 0.04 4.84 -12.42
C TYR A 122 0.53 3.45 -12.88
N PRO A 123 1.69 2.98 -12.39
CA PRO A 123 2.21 1.65 -12.73
C PRO A 123 1.49 0.51 -12.00
N PHE A 124 0.54 0.83 -11.11
CA PHE A 124 -0.22 -0.12 -10.30
C PHE A 124 -1.72 0.20 -10.41
N PRO A 125 -2.61 -0.79 -10.17
CA PRO A 125 -4.04 -0.56 -10.10
C PRO A 125 -4.39 0.56 -9.11
N ILE A 126 -5.21 1.51 -9.54
CA ILE A 126 -5.67 2.61 -8.70
C ILE A 126 -7.08 2.34 -8.17
N LYS A 127 -7.33 2.83 -6.96
CA LYS A 127 -8.66 2.94 -6.37
C LYS A 127 -8.91 4.38 -5.98
N ILE A 128 -9.99 4.95 -6.53
CA ILE A 128 -10.41 6.32 -6.21
C ILE A 128 -11.23 6.31 -4.93
N ILE A 129 -10.88 7.21 -4.00
CA ILE A 129 -11.55 7.41 -2.72
C ILE A 129 -12.13 8.83 -2.72
N ARG A 130 -13.45 8.94 -2.70
CA ARG A 130 -14.14 10.24 -2.61
C ARG A 130 -14.09 10.77 -1.17
N CYS A 131 -13.74 12.05 -1.00
CA CYS A 131 -13.82 12.76 0.28
C CYS A 131 -15.02 13.71 0.33
#